data_AF-A0A2G1YWV8-F1
#
_entry.id   AF-A0A2G1YWV8-F1
#
_cell.length_a   1.000
_cell.length_b   1.000
_cell.length_c   1.000
_cell.angle_alpha   90.00
_cell.angle_beta   90.00
_cell.angle_gamma   90.00
#
_symmetry.space_group_name_H-M   'P 1'
#
loop_
_entity.id
_entity.type
_entity.pdbx_description
1 polymer ?
#
loop_
_entity_poly.entity_id
_entity_poly.type
_entity_poly.pdbx_seq_one_letter_code
_entity_poly.pdbx_strand_id
1 'polypeptide(L)' 'ALVAPVKIGDGAIVGAGSVISNDVEADALAIERNEQTHKKGWAATFRSLKKKITK' A
#
# COMPACT_ATOMS: atom_id res chain seq x y z
N ALA A 1 -4.49 2.58 6.01
CA ALA A 1 -3.87 2.58 7.35
C ALA A 1 -3.42 4.00 7.67
N LEU A 2 -3.59 4.47 8.90
CA LEU A 2 -3.12 5.78 9.34
C LEU A 2 -1.94 5.57 10.29
N VAL A 3 -0.79 6.14 9.95
CA VAL A 3 0.41 6.05 10.79
C VAL A 3 0.45 7.30 11.66
N ALA A 4 0.24 7.12 12.96
CA ALA A 4 0.26 8.23 13.89
C ALA A 4 1.70 8.73 14.14
N PRO A 5 1.87 10.03 14.44
CA PRO A 5 0.84 11.08 14.43
C PRO A 5 0.55 11.58 13.00
N VAL A 6 -0.74 11.81 12.70
CA VAL A 6 -1.20 12.41 11.44
C VAL A 6 -2.52 13.13 11.66
N LYS A 7 -2.74 14.25 10.96
CA LYS A 7 -4.01 15.00 10.93
C LYS A 7 -4.70 14.81 9.58
N ILE A 8 -5.99 14.54 9.64
CA ILE A 8 -6.86 14.46 8.45
C ILE A 8 -7.84 15.63 8.54
N GLY A 9 -7.81 16.52 7.56
CA GLY A 9 -8.73 17.64 7.48
C GLY A 9 -10.18 17.19 7.27
N ASP A 10 -11.11 18.05 7.66
CA ASP A 10 -12.55 17.80 7.48
C ASP A 10 -12.86 17.59 5.99
N GLY A 11 -13.78 16.66 5.70
CA GLY A 11 -14.20 16.36 4.32
C GLY A 11 -13.17 15.60 3.46
N ALA A 12 -11.96 15.35 3.95
CA ALA A 12 -10.93 14.62 3.20
C ALA A 12 -11.34 13.17 2.93
N ILE A 13 -10.95 12.66 1.76
CA ILE A 13 -11.19 11.27 1.33
C ILE A 13 -9.85 10.54 1.27
N VAL A 14 -9.78 9.36 1.91
CA VAL A 14 -8.61 8.48 1.83
C VAL A 14 -8.90 7.31 0.89
N GLY A 15 -8.04 7.16 -0.11
CA GLY A 15 -8.11 6.06 -1.08
C GLY A 15 -8.00 4.69 -0.42
N ALA A 16 -8.76 3.72 -0.95
CA ALA A 16 -8.73 2.35 -0.45
C ALA A 16 -7.33 1.72 -0.60
N GLY A 17 -6.86 1.09 0.49
CA GLY A 17 -5.56 0.45 0.54
C GLY A 17 -4.37 1.41 0.69
N SER A 18 -4.60 2.72 0.83
CA SER A 18 -3.53 3.68 1.09
C SER A 18 -3.05 3.61 2.54
N VAL A 19 -1.75 3.80 2.71
CA VAL A 19 -1.09 4.02 4.00
C VAL A 19 -0.80 5.51 4.05
N ILE A 20 -1.34 6.25 5.02
CA ILE A 20 -1.15 7.70 5.12
C ILE A 20 -0.17 7.96 6.26
N SER A 21 0.96 8.58 5.91
CA SER A 21 2.07 8.91 6.83
C SER A 21 2.31 10.41 7.01
N ASN A 22 1.61 11.25 6.24
CA ASN A 22 1.68 12.71 6.29
C ASN A 22 0.28 13.31 6.41
N ASP A 23 0.21 14.54 6.91
CA ASP A 23 -1.06 15.26 7.06
C ASP A 23 -1.79 15.42 5.72
N VAL A 24 -3.12 15.39 5.80
CA VAL A 24 -4.02 15.53 4.64
C VAL A 24 -4.86 16.79 4.83
N GLU A 25 -4.83 17.67 3.84
CA GLU A 25 -5.62 18.91 3.84
C GLU A 25 -7.14 18.62 3.84
N ALA A 26 -7.94 19.59 4.31
CA ALA A 26 -9.39 19.48 4.26
C ALA A 26 -9.89 19.36 2.81
N ASP A 27 -10.96 18.60 2.61
CA ASP A 27 -11.58 18.29 1.31
C ASP A 27 -10.64 17.66 0.26
N ALA A 28 -9.40 17.28 0.63
CA ALA A 28 -8.43 16.69 -0.28
C ALA A 28 -8.65 15.17 -0.47
N LEU A 29 -8.23 14.66 -1.63
CA LEU A 29 -8.14 13.23 -1.91
C LEU A 29 -6.71 12.75 -1.67
N ALA A 30 -6.50 11.98 -0.59
CA ALA A 30 -5.22 11.36 -0.28
C ALA A 30 -5.15 9.93 -0.84
N ILE A 31 -4.25 9.70 -1.80
CA ILE A 31 -4.00 8.39 -2.39
C ILE A 31 -2.49 8.12 -2.36
N GLU A 32 -2.12 7.11 -1.58
CA GLU A 32 -0.78 6.52 -1.64
C GLU A 32 -0.92 5.12 -2.23
N ARG A 33 -0.62 4.98 -3.53
CA ARG A 33 -0.56 3.71 -4.26
C ARG A 33 0.49 3.81 -5.37
N ASN A 34 1.26 2.75 -5.55
CA ASN A 34 2.14 2.62 -6.72
C ASN A 34 1.35 2.15 -7.95
N GLU A 35 1.90 2.36 -9.15
CA GLU A 35 1.36 1.76 -10.37
C GLU A 35 1.26 0.23 -10.23
N GLN A 36 0.15 -0.33 -10.69
CA GLN A 36 -0.07 -1.76 -10.61
C GLN A 36 0.79 -2.49 -11.64
N THR A 37 1.80 -3.22 -11.16
CA THR A 37 2.64 -4.08 -12.00
C THR A 37 2.26 -5.55 -11.87
N HIS A 38 2.35 -6.29 -12.97
CA HIS A 38 2.02 -7.71 -13.02
C HIS A 38 3.26 -8.51 -13.40
N LYS A 39 3.72 -9.41 -12.52
CA LYS A 39 4.83 -10.33 -12.80
C LYS A 39 4.30 -11.76 -12.97
N LYS A 40 3.90 -12.10 -14.20
CA LYS A 40 3.33 -13.43 -14.52
C LYS A 40 4.27 -14.55 -14.05
N GLY A 41 3.73 -15.53 -13.34
CA GLY A 41 4.48 -16.70 -12.86
C GLY A 41 5.39 -16.48 -11.65
N TRP A 42 5.63 -15.24 -11.21
CA TRP A 42 6.61 -14.94 -10.15
C TRP A 42 6.33 -15.68 -8.83
N ALA A 43 5.06 -15.74 -8.40
CA ALA A 43 4.68 -16.42 -7.17
C ALA A 43 4.95 -17.93 -7.21
N ALA A 44 4.79 -18.58 -8.37
CA ALA A 44 5.10 -20.00 -8.54
C ALA A 44 6.61 -20.24 -8.43
N THR A 45 7.41 -19.40 -9.09
CA THR A 45 8.88 -19.42 -8.99
C THR A 45 9.35 -19.24 -7.55
N PHE A 46 8.81 -18.25 -6.84
CA PHE A 46 9.16 -17.98 -5.44
C PHE A 46 8.89 -19.18 -4.51
N ARG A 47 7.72 -19.82 -4.65
CA ARG A 47 7.39 -21.02 -3.86
C ARG A 47 8.34 -22.18 -4.13
N SER A 48 8.72 -22.40 -5.40
CA SER A 48 9.69 -23.43 -5.78
C SER A 48 11.05 -23.19 -5.14
N LEU A 49 11.55 -21.95 -5.19
CA LEU A 49 12.83 -21.57 -4.58
C LEU A 49 12.81 -21.75 -3.05
N LYS A 50 11.76 -21.27 -2.37
CA LYS A 50 11.64 -21.41 -0.91
C LYS A 50 11.66 -22.89 -0.47
N LYS A 51 10.95 -23.75 -1.20
CA LYS A 51 10.92 -25.20 -0.93
C LYS A 51 12.29 -25.87 -1.09
N LYS A 52 13.15 -25.39 -2.00
CA LYS A 52 14.52 -25.88 -2.16
C LYS A 52 15.45 -25.45 -1.04
N ILE A 53 15.20 -24.30 -0.40
CA ILE A 53 16.02 -23.77 0.70
C ILE A 53 15.67 -24.43 2.03
N THR A 54 14.40 -24.78 2.24
CA THR A 54 13.92 -25.41 3.48
C THR A 54 14.11 -26.93 3.51
N LYS A 55 14.62 -27.53 2.41
CA LYS A 55 14.87 -28.97 2.28
C LYS A 55 16.37 -29.21 2.25
#